data_AF-A0A536SB78-F1
#
_entry.id   AF-A0A536SB78-F1
#
_cell.length_a   1.000
_cell.length_b   1.000
_cell.length_c   1.000
_cell.angle_alpha   90.00
_cell.angle_beta   90.00
_cell.angle_gamma   90.00
#
_symmetry.space_group_name_H-M   'P 1'
#
loop_
_entity.id
_entity.type
_entity.pdbx_description
1 polymer ?
#
loop_
_entity_poly.entity_id
_entity_poly.type
_entity_poly.pdbx_seq_one_letter_code
_entity_poly.pdbx_strand_id
1 'polypeptide(L)'
;MKKLVAVAALALSTASLSAVALTNADLYGETASPAAADRTIVVDPGTKFVNVKHGEIVKIVAGGKEFTWHFDGLLQPFELAKIAPQGAIDHSVRVNLEPESD
;
A
#
# COMPACT_ATOMS: atom_id res chain seq x y z
N MET A 1 56.92 -43.63 -7.61
CA MET A 1 55.56 -43.29 -7.14
C MET A 1 55.18 -41.94 -7.74
N LYS A 2 54.28 -41.90 -8.74
CA LYS A 2 53.82 -40.64 -9.36
C LYS A 2 52.53 -40.18 -8.65
N LYS A 3 52.52 -38.95 -8.12
CA LYS A 3 51.33 -38.35 -7.49
C LYS A 3 50.53 -37.61 -8.55
N LEU A 4 49.31 -38.05 -8.81
CA LEU A 4 48.34 -37.35 -9.64
C LEU A 4 47.69 -36.25 -8.80
N VAL A 5 47.83 -35.00 -9.23
CA VAL A 5 47.13 -33.85 -8.64
C VAL A 5 45.82 -33.69 -9.38
N ALA A 6 44.70 -34.00 -8.72
CA ALA A 6 43.37 -33.74 -9.25
C ALA A 6 42.97 -32.29 -8.91
N VAL A 7 42.75 -31.47 -9.94
CA VAL A 7 42.20 -30.11 -9.80
C VAL A 7 40.69 -30.23 -9.85
N ALA A 8 40.02 -30.00 -8.72
CA ALA A 8 38.56 -29.91 -8.67
C ALA A 8 38.12 -28.50 -9.09
N ALA A 9 37.43 -28.39 -10.23
CA ALA A 9 36.80 -27.15 -10.66
C ALA A 9 35.47 -26.96 -9.92
N LEU A 10 35.38 -25.94 -9.05
CA LEU A 10 34.11 -25.53 -8.45
C LEU A 10 33.27 -24.79 -9.49
N ALA A 11 32.15 -25.37 -9.91
CA ALA A 11 31.11 -24.65 -10.63
C ALA A 11 30.30 -23.79 -9.63
N LEU A 12 30.45 -22.47 -9.71
CA LEU A 12 29.65 -21.51 -8.96
C LEU A 12 28.34 -21.28 -9.72
N SER A 13 27.25 -21.90 -9.27
CA SER A 13 25.91 -21.63 -9.80
C SER A 13 25.41 -20.27 -9.30
N THR A 14 25.25 -19.31 -10.19
CA THR A 14 24.59 -18.03 -9.88
C THR A 14 23.08 -18.21 -9.87
N ALA A 15 22.49 -18.33 -8.69
CA ALA A 15 21.04 -18.23 -8.56
C ALA A 15 20.61 -16.79 -8.90
N SER A 16 19.77 -16.62 -9.92
CA SER A 16 19.14 -15.33 -10.23
C SER A 16 17.90 -15.17 -9.35
N LEU A 17 17.89 -14.19 -8.44
CA LEU A 17 16.70 -13.81 -7.70
C LEU A 17 15.84 -12.89 -8.59
N SER A 18 14.65 -13.32 -8.94
CA SER A 18 13.65 -12.43 -9.53
C SER A 18 13.01 -11.60 -8.42
N ALA A 19 13.13 -10.27 -8.48
CA ALA A 19 12.40 -9.37 -7.58
C ALA A 19 11.00 -9.11 -8.15
N VAL A 20 9.96 -9.42 -7.38
CA VAL A 20 8.59 -8.97 -7.65
C VAL A 20 8.48 -7.50 -7.24
N ALA A 21 8.04 -6.64 -8.17
CA ALA A 21 7.77 -5.24 -7.89
C ALA A 21 6.36 -5.09 -7.31
N LEU A 22 6.24 -4.44 -6.15
CA LEU A 22 4.94 -4.09 -5.56
C LEU A 22 4.26 -3.01 -6.41
N THR A 23 2.97 -3.19 -6.66
CA THR A 23 2.11 -2.20 -7.31
C THR A 23 1.58 -1.18 -6.30
N ASN A 24 0.99 -0.07 -6.77
CA ASN A 24 0.30 0.85 -5.86
C ASN A 24 -0.89 0.18 -5.16
N ALA A 25 -1.55 -0.77 -5.81
CA ALA A 25 -2.63 -1.52 -5.20
C ALA A 25 -2.13 -2.35 -4.02
N ASP A 26 -1.03 -3.09 -4.21
CA ASP A 26 -0.40 -3.86 -3.13
C ASP A 26 0.01 -2.97 -1.94
N LEU A 27 0.42 -1.72 -2.22
CA LEU A 27 0.90 -0.80 -1.18
C LEU A 27 -0.23 -0.10 -0.42
N TYR A 28 -1.28 0.32 -1.12
CA TYR A 28 -2.24 1.29 -0.58
C TYR A 28 -3.71 0.85 -0.70
N GLY A 29 -3.99 -0.26 -1.36
CA GLY A 29 -5.33 -0.76 -1.67
C GLY A 29 -5.84 -0.24 -3.01
N GLU A 30 -7.15 -0.30 -3.22
CA GLU A 30 -7.75 -0.04 -4.54
C GLU A 30 -9.03 0.79 -4.54
N THR A 31 -9.40 1.32 -5.71
CA THR A 31 -10.67 2.03 -5.89
C THR A 31 -11.84 1.08 -5.69
N ALA A 32 -12.86 1.52 -4.96
CA ALA A 32 -14.08 0.75 -4.74
C ALA A 32 -15.34 1.49 -5.22
N SER A 33 -16.43 0.75 -5.37
CA SER A 33 -17.75 1.33 -5.66
C SER A 33 -18.24 2.14 -4.46
N PRO A 34 -18.78 3.37 -4.65
CA PRO A 34 -19.38 4.14 -3.56
C PRO A 34 -20.53 3.42 -2.84
N ALA A 35 -21.21 2.49 -3.52
CA ALA A 35 -22.30 1.70 -2.92
C ALA A 35 -21.80 0.63 -1.93
N ALA A 36 -20.50 0.32 -1.93
CA ALA A 36 -19.87 -0.63 -1.03
C ALA A 36 -19.23 0.04 0.20
N ALA A 37 -19.33 1.36 0.34
CA ALA A 37 -18.69 2.08 1.44
C ALA A 37 -19.39 1.80 2.78
N ASP A 38 -18.60 1.39 3.78
CA ASP A 38 -19.05 1.15 5.16
C ASP A 38 -19.39 2.47 5.86
N ARG A 39 -18.63 3.53 5.56
CA ARG A 39 -18.86 4.88 6.07
C ARG A 39 -18.26 5.96 5.18
N THR A 40 -18.55 7.20 5.53
CA THR A 40 -17.95 8.40 4.93
C THR A 40 -17.02 9.09 5.91
N ILE A 41 -15.83 9.49 5.45
CA ILE A 41 -14.91 10.37 6.15
C ILE A 41 -14.80 11.68 5.39
N VAL A 42 -15.00 12.80 6.09
CA VAL A 42 -14.75 14.14 5.56
C VAL A 42 -13.35 14.58 5.95
N VAL A 43 -12.61 15.13 5.00
CA VAL A 43 -11.25 15.65 5.19
C VAL A 43 -11.26 17.16 4.99
N ASP A 44 -11.29 17.85 6.12
CA ASP A 44 -11.27 19.30 6.28
C ASP A 44 -9.82 19.83 6.31
N PRO A 45 -9.58 21.15 6.16
CA PRO A 45 -8.23 21.74 6.27
C PRO A 45 -7.51 21.48 7.61
N GLY A 46 -8.27 21.17 8.67
CA GLY A 46 -7.75 20.84 10.00
C GLY A 46 -7.31 19.38 10.15
N THR A 47 -7.73 18.49 9.26
CA THR A 47 -7.49 17.05 9.38
C THR A 47 -6.00 16.75 9.25
N LYS A 48 -5.47 15.93 10.17
CA LYS A 48 -4.05 15.51 10.17
C LYS A 48 -3.86 14.03 9.95
N PHE A 49 -4.87 13.25 10.32
CA PHE A 49 -4.88 11.83 10.10
C PHE A 49 -6.32 11.32 9.93
N VAL A 50 -6.43 10.18 9.26
CA VAL A 50 -7.64 9.36 9.19
C VAL A 50 -7.27 7.97 9.69
N ASN A 51 -8.12 7.39 10.53
CA ASN A 51 -7.92 6.01 11.00
C ASN A 51 -8.94 5.12 10.30
N VAL A 52 -8.45 4.06 9.69
CA VAL A 52 -9.24 3.06 8.97
C VAL A 52 -8.78 1.66 9.38
N LYS A 53 -9.66 0.67 9.25
CA LYS A 53 -9.27 -0.73 9.39
C LYS A 53 -8.73 -1.27 8.07
N HIS A 54 -7.80 -2.22 8.16
CA HIS A 54 -7.42 -3.02 7.01
C HIS A 54 -8.65 -3.79 6.48
N GLY A 55 -8.91 -3.71 5.18
CA GLY A 55 -10.10 -4.26 4.52
C GLY A 55 -11.34 -3.35 4.56
N GLU A 56 -11.29 -2.19 5.23
CA GLU A 56 -12.43 -1.27 5.27
C GLU A 56 -12.64 -0.59 3.90
N ILE A 57 -13.89 -0.41 3.48
CA ILE A 57 -14.23 0.38 2.30
C ILE A 57 -14.80 1.72 2.74
N VAL A 58 -14.08 2.82 2.46
CA VAL A 58 -14.47 4.15 2.93
C VAL A 58 -14.70 5.10 1.76
N LYS A 59 -15.80 5.85 1.82
CA LYS A 59 -15.99 7.03 0.98
C LYS A 59 -15.30 8.23 1.63
N ILE A 60 -14.43 8.89 0.89
CA ILE A 60 -13.69 10.06 1.35
C ILE A 60 -14.17 11.29 0.60
N VAL A 61 -14.51 12.33 1.35
CA VAL A 61 -14.90 13.65 0.82
C VAL A 61 -13.80 14.65 1.18
N ALA A 62 -13.10 15.18 0.17
CA ALA A 62 -11.96 16.07 0.36
C ALA A 62 -11.86 17.08 -0.80
N GLY A 63 -11.63 18.37 -0.48
CA GLY A 63 -11.43 19.40 -1.50
C GLY A 63 -12.56 19.52 -2.52
N GLY A 64 -13.82 19.27 -2.10
CA GLY A 64 -14.99 19.26 -2.99
C GLY A 64 -15.07 18.06 -3.95
N LYS A 65 -14.25 17.02 -3.74
CA LYS A 65 -14.26 15.77 -4.49
C LYS A 65 -14.65 14.61 -3.58
N GLU A 66 -15.21 13.57 -4.19
CA GLU A 66 -15.50 12.31 -3.52
C GLU A 66 -14.81 11.16 -4.24
N PHE A 67 -14.27 10.22 -3.48
CA PHE A 67 -13.74 8.96 -3.99
C PHE A 67 -13.95 7.86 -2.95
N THR A 68 -13.98 6.61 -3.38
CA THR A 68 -14.18 5.46 -2.49
C THR A 68 -13.04 4.50 -2.64
N TRP A 69 -12.52 4.04 -1.51
CA TRP A 69 -11.28 3.27 -1.45
C TRP A 69 -11.44 2.07 -0.53
N HIS A 70 -10.94 0.93 -0.98
CA HIS A 70 -10.78 -0.29 -0.20
C HIS A 70 -9.36 -0.29 0.38
N PHE A 71 -9.24 -0.33 1.71
CA PHE A 71 -7.96 -0.25 2.40
C PHE A 71 -7.35 -1.65 2.65
N ASP A 72 -7.09 -2.39 1.58
CA ASP A 72 -6.55 -3.77 1.58
C ASP A 72 -5.07 -3.87 1.13
N GLY A 73 -4.37 -2.74 1.12
CA GLY A 73 -2.92 -2.70 0.92
C GLY A 73 -2.13 -3.08 2.18
N LEU A 74 -0.82 -2.79 2.17
CA LEU A 74 0.03 -3.07 3.33
C LEU A 74 -0.45 -2.36 4.61
N LEU A 75 -0.35 -3.07 5.73
CA LEU A 75 -0.76 -2.62 7.07
C LEU A 75 0.28 -1.64 7.65
N GLN A 76 0.45 -0.48 7.01
CA GLN A 76 1.39 0.57 7.37
C GLN A 76 0.82 1.97 7.08
N PRO A 77 1.17 3.01 7.85
CA PRO A 77 0.69 4.35 7.58
C PRO A 77 1.22 4.93 6.26
N PHE A 78 0.41 5.74 5.58
CA PHE A 78 0.81 6.45 4.35
C PHE A 78 0.11 7.80 4.19
N GLU A 79 0.55 8.62 3.24
CA GLU A 79 -0.10 9.91 2.94
C GLU A 79 -1.34 9.70 2.08
N LEU A 80 -2.49 10.25 2.50
CA LEU A 80 -3.77 10.13 1.79
C LEU A 80 -3.69 10.60 0.33
N ALA A 81 -2.83 11.58 0.04
CA ALA A 81 -2.56 12.06 -1.31
C ALA A 81 -2.03 10.98 -2.28
N LYS A 82 -1.57 9.82 -1.79
CA LYS A 82 -1.15 8.68 -2.64
C LYS A 82 -2.32 8.03 -3.38
N ILE A 83 -3.52 8.10 -2.82
CA ILE A 83 -4.73 7.46 -3.36
C ILE A 83 -5.80 8.49 -3.78
N ALA A 84 -5.67 9.73 -3.32
CA ALA A 84 -6.65 10.77 -3.60
C ALA A 84 -6.55 11.28 -5.05
N PRO A 85 -7.68 11.66 -5.67
CA PRO A 85 -7.67 12.36 -6.96
C PRO A 85 -6.83 13.64 -6.88
N GLN A 86 -6.22 14.03 -8.01
CA GLN A 86 -5.42 15.25 -8.08
C GLN A 86 -6.21 16.47 -7.59
N GLY A 87 -5.61 17.23 -6.67
CA GLY A 87 -6.20 18.43 -6.09
C GLY A 87 -7.27 18.20 -5.02
N ALA A 88 -7.54 16.95 -4.61
CA ALA A 88 -8.45 16.67 -3.49
C ALA A 88 -7.82 16.97 -2.12
N ILE A 89 -6.48 16.89 -2.03
CA ILE A 89 -5.70 17.03 -0.81
C ILE A 89 -4.64 18.11 -1.05
N ASP A 90 -4.66 19.17 -0.24
CA ASP A 90 -3.75 20.33 -0.33
C ASP A 90 -2.76 20.41 0.84
N HIS A 91 -2.84 19.47 1.80
CA HIS A 91 -1.98 19.37 2.97
C HIS A 91 -1.66 17.89 3.30
N SER A 92 -0.68 17.66 4.17
CA SER A 92 -0.34 16.30 4.62
C SER A 92 -1.44 15.75 5.53
N VAL A 93 -1.94 14.56 5.17
CA VAL A 93 -2.96 13.80 5.91
C VAL A 93 -2.50 12.35 5.95
N ARG A 94 -2.23 11.84 7.15
CA ARG A 94 -1.78 10.45 7.33
C ARG A 94 -2.96 9.49 7.43
N VAL A 95 -2.97 8.45 6.62
CA VAL A 95 -3.83 7.28 6.84
C VAL A 95 -3.14 6.37 7.85
N ASN A 96 -3.79 6.06 8.96
CA ASN A 96 -3.36 5.02 9.88
C ASN A 96 -4.25 3.79 9.66
N LEU A 97 -3.62 2.64 9.42
CA LEU A 97 -4.31 1.36 9.27
C LEU A 97 -4.23 0.58 10.58
N GLU A 98 -5.40 0.23 11.10
CA GLU A 98 -5.56 -0.66 12.24
C GLU A 98 -5.86 -2.08 11.72
N PRO A 99 -5.32 -3.14 12.34
CA PRO A 99 -5.78 -4.49 12.04
C PRO A 99 -7.29 -4.61 12.26
N GLU A 100 -7.96 -5.42 11.44
CA GLU A 100 -9.32 -5.81 11.74
C GLU A 100 -9.36 -6.52 13.11
N SER A 101 -10.36 -6.20 13.93
CA SER A 101 -10.55 -6.84 15.23
C SER A 101 -11.50 -8.02 15.04
N ASP A 102 -11.09 -9.21 15.45
CA ASP A 102 -11.91 -10.44 15.49
C ASP A 102 -13.15 -10.31 16.41
#